data_AF-A0A7C2B4E7-F1
#
_entry.id   AF-A0A7C2B4E7-F1
#
_cell.length_a   1.000
_cell.length_b   1.000
_cell.length_c   1.000
_cell.angle_alpha   90.00
_cell.angle_beta   90.00
_cell.angle_gamma   90.00
#
_symmetry.space_group_name_H-M   'P 1'
#
loop_
_entity.id
_entity.type
_entity.pdbx_description
1 polymer ?
#
loop_
_entity_poly.entity_id
_entity_poly.type
_entity_poly.pdbx_seq_one_letter_code
_entity_poly.pdbx_strand_id
1 'polypeptide(L)'
;MASPCNYRRREFLLDAAASIGAILSSSALASLLASCESDTTKPSTTGQTVQFDVSTEPALANVGGIIKRTFGNNNGGMPVFIIRTAQASFLVLSSRCTHQGCEVGLPQQAGGRLVCPCHLSEYDPQTGTQTKPPSGSGPTGPLQRFSATFDPQTNILTITF
;
A
#
# COMPACT_ATOMS: atom_id res chain seq x y z
N MET A 1 18.68 -36.22 -24.52
CA MET A 1 17.57 -35.28 -24.30
C MET A 1 17.98 -34.35 -23.18
N ALA A 2 18.42 -33.13 -23.52
CA ALA A 2 18.94 -32.16 -22.56
C ALA A 2 17.85 -31.13 -22.21
N SER A 3 17.58 -30.97 -20.93
CA SER A 3 16.64 -30.01 -20.36
C SER A 3 17.08 -28.56 -20.63
N PRO A 4 16.17 -27.61 -20.92
CA PRO A 4 16.54 -26.20 -21.05
C PRO A 4 16.94 -25.63 -19.69
N CYS A 5 18.14 -25.05 -19.65
CA CYS A 5 18.70 -24.34 -18.52
C CYS A 5 17.91 -23.05 -18.26
N ASN A 6 17.74 -22.71 -16.97
CA ASN A 6 17.20 -21.44 -16.50
C ASN A 6 17.94 -20.25 -17.14
N TYR A 7 17.32 -19.64 -18.15
CA TYR A 7 17.79 -18.37 -18.70
C TYR A 7 17.48 -17.26 -17.69
N ARG A 8 18.49 -16.86 -16.91
CA ARG A 8 18.36 -15.75 -15.97
C ARG A 8 18.22 -14.45 -16.75
N ARG A 9 17.33 -13.55 -16.31
CA ARG A 9 17.12 -12.19 -16.89
C ARG A 9 18.43 -11.42 -17.14
N ARG A 10 19.49 -11.74 -16.39
CA ARG A 10 20.82 -11.16 -16.54
C ARG A 10 21.51 -11.54 -17.86
N GLU A 11 21.33 -12.77 -18.34
CA GLU A 11 21.90 -13.26 -19.60
C GLU A 11 21.20 -12.61 -20.81
N PHE A 12 19.86 -12.45 -20.74
CA PHE A 12 19.09 -11.72 -21.76
C PHE A 12 19.59 -10.30 -22.00
N LEU A 13 19.87 -9.59 -20.89
CA LEU A 13 20.32 -8.20 -20.96
C LEU A 13 21.76 -8.09 -21.48
N LEU A 14 22.59 -9.11 -21.26
CA LEU A 14 23.95 -9.17 -21.80
C LEU A 14 23.95 -9.50 -23.31
N ASP A 15 23.09 -10.43 -23.74
CA ASP A 15 22.95 -10.79 -25.17
C ASP A 15 22.33 -9.64 -26.00
N ALA A 16 21.36 -8.91 -25.43
CA ALA A 16 20.76 -7.75 -26.10
C ALA A 16 21.74 -6.58 -26.28
N ALA A 17 22.68 -6.41 -25.35
CA ALA A 17 23.70 -5.35 -25.43
C ALA A 17 24.83 -5.66 -26.44
N ALA A 18 25.02 -6.93 -26.80
CA ALA A 18 26.11 -7.37 -27.67
C ALA A 18 25.77 -7.35 -29.18
N SER A 19 24.56 -6.98 -29.59
CA SER A 19 24.08 -7.11 -30.98
C SER A 19 23.92 -5.80 -31.78
N ILE A 20 24.44 -4.67 -31.31
CA ILE A 20 24.49 -3.42 -32.09
C ILE A 20 25.96 -2.98 -32.23
N GLY A 21 26.69 -3.63 -33.13
CA GLY A 21 28.07 -3.29 -33.47
C GLY A 21 28.36 -3.57 -34.94
N ALA A 22 28.85 -2.54 -35.65
CA ALA A 22 29.14 -2.39 -37.09
C ALA A 22 27.92 -1.95 -37.93
N ILE A 23 27.86 -0.71 -38.45
CA ILE A 23 28.65 -0.18 -39.59
C ILE A 23 28.81 1.36 -39.49
N LEU A 24 29.93 1.86 -40.01
CA LEU A 24 30.52 3.21 -39.91
C LEU A 24 29.83 4.30 -40.76
N SER A 25 29.72 5.54 -40.23
CA SER A 25 29.92 6.78 -40.99
C SER A 25 29.93 8.04 -40.09
N SER A 26 30.81 8.97 -40.44
CA SER A 26 31.25 10.16 -39.72
C SER A 26 30.15 11.20 -39.45
N SER A 27 30.35 11.97 -38.37
CA SER A 27 29.65 13.19 -37.94
C SER A 27 28.29 13.04 -37.24
N ALA A 28 28.28 13.55 -35.99
CA ALA A 28 27.17 13.73 -35.06
C ALA A 28 26.53 12.44 -34.50
N LEU A 29 26.79 12.18 -33.22
CA LEU A 29 25.80 11.79 -32.19
C LEU A 29 26.53 11.56 -30.85
N ALA A 30 27.25 12.59 -30.39
CA ALA A 30 27.79 12.66 -29.03
C ALA A 30 26.67 13.04 -28.02
N SER A 31 25.48 12.45 -28.14
CA SER A 31 24.29 12.90 -27.41
C SER A 31 23.42 11.79 -26.82
N LEU A 32 23.84 10.52 -26.85
CA LEU A 32 22.94 9.39 -26.50
C LEU A 32 23.42 8.46 -25.38
N LEU A 33 24.36 8.87 -24.53
CA LEU A 33 24.62 8.18 -23.24
C LEU A 33 24.69 9.14 -22.05
N ALA A 34 23.93 10.23 -22.10
CA ALA A 34 23.34 10.80 -20.89
C ALA A 34 22.01 10.07 -20.63
N SER A 35 22.08 8.75 -20.39
CA SER A 35 21.01 8.07 -19.67
C SER A 35 21.13 8.51 -18.22
N CYS A 36 20.69 9.74 -17.94
CA CYS A 36 20.15 10.05 -16.65
C CYS A 36 18.96 9.10 -16.51
N GLU A 37 19.21 7.93 -15.93
CA GLU A 37 18.18 7.20 -15.23
C GLU A 37 17.65 8.19 -14.20
N SER A 38 16.58 8.89 -14.56
CA SER A 38 15.67 9.44 -13.58
C SER A 38 15.21 8.21 -12.82
N ASP A 39 15.95 7.92 -11.74
CA ASP A 39 15.71 6.89 -10.76
C ASP A 39 14.20 6.85 -10.59
N THR A 40 13.58 5.87 -11.22
CA THR A 40 12.14 5.72 -11.20
C THR A 40 11.89 5.40 -9.76
N THR A 41 11.53 6.45 -9.00
CA THR A 41 11.20 6.44 -7.59
C THR A 41 10.69 5.07 -7.24
N LYS A 42 11.56 4.21 -6.72
CA LYS A 42 11.13 2.97 -6.11
C LYS A 42 10.30 3.48 -4.93
N PRO A 43 8.96 3.32 -4.91
CA PRO A 43 8.22 3.68 -3.72
C PRO A 43 8.51 2.56 -2.73
N SER A 44 9.66 2.65 -2.08
CA SER A 44 9.96 1.95 -0.86
C SER A 44 9.63 2.93 0.27
N THR A 45 8.33 3.18 0.44
CA THR A 45 7.75 4.03 1.48
C THR A 45 7.81 3.38 2.87
N THR A 46 8.82 2.55 3.13
CA THR A 46 8.95 1.90 4.44
C THR A 46 9.60 2.87 5.40
N GLY A 47 8.85 3.32 6.40
CA GLY A 47 9.29 4.23 7.44
C GLY A 47 8.91 5.69 7.22
N GLN A 48 8.09 6.04 6.22
CA GLN A 48 7.58 7.41 6.10
C GLN A 48 6.59 7.68 7.23
N THR A 49 6.81 8.76 7.97
CA THR A 49 5.87 9.24 8.99
C THR A 49 4.99 10.35 8.45
N VAL A 50 3.72 10.32 8.82
CA VAL A 50 2.74 11.37 8.51
C VAL A 50 2.08 11.83 9.79
N GLN A 51 1.97 13.14 9.97
CA GLN A 51 1.19 13.76 11.04
C GLN A 51 -0.19 14.11 10.53
N PHE A 52 -1.21 13.71 11.26
CA PHE A 52 -2.61 13.93 10.94
C PHE A 52 -3.32 14.52 12.15
N ASP A 53 -3.87 15.72 12.01
CA ASP A 53 -4.68 16.36 13.05
C ASP A 53 -6.08 15.74 13.09
N VAL A 54 -6.33 14.92 14.11
CA VAL A 54 -7.60 14.20 14.26
C VAL A 54 -8.77 15.12 14.55
N SER A 55 -8.53 16.34 15.04
CA SER A 55 -9.59 17.32 15.35
C SER A 55 -10.31 17.82 14.09
N THR A 56 -9.68 17.66 12.93
CA THR A 56 -10.25 18.02 11.62
C THR A 56 -11.33 17.04 11.15
N GLU A 57 -11.51 15.89 11.82
CA GLU A 57 -12.43 14.84 11.43
C GLU A 57 -13.48 14.55 12.53
N PRO A 58 -14.70 15.11 12.43
CA PRO A 58 -15.74 14.96 13.45
C PRO A 58 -16.12 13.51 13.76
N ALA A 59 -16.02 12.62 12.77
CA ALA A 59 -16.28 11.20 12.94
C ALA A 59 -15.31 10.52 13.93
N LEU A 60 -14.13 11.09 14.15
CA LEU A 60 -13.14 10.61 15.14
C LEU A 60 -13.29 11.27 16.51
N ALA A 61 -14.26 12.17 16.71
CA ALA A 61 -14.47 12.83 18.00
C ALA A 61 -14.92 11.87 19.12
N ASN A 62 -15.50 10.72 18.76
CA ASN A 62 -16.03 9.72 19.69
C ASN A 62 -15.34 8.36 19.51
N VAL A 63 -15.24 7.59 20.60
CA VAL A 63 -14.77 6.20 20.55
C VAL A 63 -15.72 5.38 19.67
N GLY A 64 -15.14 4.51 18.83
CA GLY A 64 -15.86 3.76 17.79
C GLY A 64 -15.93 4.47 16.44
N GLY A 65 -15.54 5.75 16.38
CA GLY A 65 -15.41 6.51 15.15
C GLY A 65 -14.44 5.87 14.16
N ILE A 66 -14.82 5.83 12.88
CA ILE A 66 -13.99 5.32 11.79
C ILE A 66 -14.08 6.25 10.58
N ILE A 67 -12.92 6.55 9.99
CA ILE A 67 -12.83 7.21 8.69
C ILE A 67 -11.92 6.42 7.75
N LYS A 68 -11.95 6.78 6.47
CA LYS A 68 -11.04 6.29 5.45
C LYS A 68 -10.32 7.47 4.81
N ARG A 69 -8.98 7.46 4.81
CA ARG A 69 -8.14 8.62 4.40
C ARG A 69 -6.93 8.18 3.59
N THR A 70 -6.59 8.94 2.55
CA THR A 70 -5.40 8.72 1.71
C THR A 70 -4.29 9.71 2.09
N PHE A 71 -3.04 9.24 2.09
CA PHE A 71 -1.85 10.05 2.42
C PHE A 71 -0.82 9.99 1.28
N GLY A 72 -1.12 10.65 0.16
CA GLY A 72 -0.26 10.60 -1.04
C GLY A 72 -0.09 9.17 -1.55
N ASN A 73 1.15 8.77 -1.83
CA ASN A 73 1.49 7.43 -2.34
C ASN A 73 1.67 6.36 -1.24
N ASN A 74 1.46 6.71 0.04
CA ASN A 74 1.50 5.75 1.13
C ASN A 74 0.46 4.63 0.94
N ASN A 75 0.74 3.44 1.49
CA ASN A 75 -0.10 2.25 1.29
C ASN A 75 -0.35 1.93 -0.21
N GLY A 76 0.61 2.27 -1.07
CA GLY A 76 0.50 2.12 -2.53
C GLY A 76 -0.60 2.99 -3.13
N GLY A 77 -0.78 4.20 -2.60
CA GLY A 77 -1.79 5.17 -3.02
C GLY A 77 -3.21 4.87 -2.53
N MET A 78 -3.42 3.78 -1.79
CA MET A 78 -4.75 3.41 -1.29
C MET A 78 -5.00 3.96 0.10
N PRO A 79 -6.27 4.24 0.45
CA PRO A 79 -6.59 4.76 1.76
C PRO A 79 -6.19 3.83 2.91
N VAL A 80 -6.11 4.38 4.12
CA VAL A 80 -6.15 3.63 5.37
C VAL A 80 -7.45 3.90 6.10
N PHE A 81 -7.90 2.95 6.88
CA PHE A 81 -8.89 3.18 7.93
C PHE A 81 -8.19 3.75 9.16
N ILE A 82 -8.77 4.77 9.76
CA ILE A 82 -8.37 5.30 11.07
C ILE A 82 -9.56 5.12 11.99
N ILE A 83 -9.37 4.36 13.07
CA ILE A 83 -10.41 3.99 14.03
C ILE A 83 -10.02 4.53 15.40
N ARG A 84 -10.90 5.27 16.07
CA ARG A 84 -10.70 5.67 17.47
C ARG A 84 -11.17 4.55 18.40
N THR A 85 -10.24 3.74 18.88
CA THR A 85 -10.55 2.55 19.69
C THR A 85 -10.69 2.85 21.18
N ALA A 86 -10.11 3.95 21.66
CA ALA A 86 -10.32 4.50 23.00
C ALA A 86 -10.04 6.01 23.02
N GLN A 87 -10.22 6.67 24.18
CA GLN A 87 -10.10 8.12 24.31
C GLN A 87 -8.79 8.68 23.74
N ALA A 88 -7.67 7.98 23.95
CA ALA A 88 -6.35 8.36 23.45
C ALA A 88 -5.69 7.26 22.59
N SER A 89 -6.50 6.39 21.98
CA SER A 89 -5.98 5.25 21.21
C SER A 89 -6.64 5.16 19.84
N PHE A 90 -5.80 4.94 18.84
CA PHE A 90 -6.21 4.78 17.46
C PHE A 90 -5.62 3.49 16.88
N LEU A 91 -6.40 2.87 16.00
CA LEU A 91 -5.97 1.78 15.15
C LEU A 91 -5.95 2.28 13.70
N VAL A 92 -4.85 2.00 12.99
CA VAL A 92 -4.71 2.35 11.57
C VAL A 92 -4.51 1.06 10.77
N LEU A 93 -5.42 0.81 9.83
CA LEU A 93 -5.44 -0.40 9.00
C LEU A 93 -5.39 -0.01 7.53
N SER A 94 -4.70 -0.80 6.69
CA SER A 94 -4.81 -0.67 5.25
C SER A 94 -6.25 -0.93 4.79
N SER A 95 -6.74 -0.15 3.83
CA SER A 95 -7.97 -0.51 3.09
C SER A 95 -7.73 -1.56 2.00
N ARG A 96 -6.48 -2.04 1.81
CA ARG A 96 -6.13 -3.08 0.84
C ARG A 96 -6.60 -4.44 1.32
N CYS A 97 -7.57 -5.03 0.61
CA CYS A 97 -7.98 -6.40 0.84
C CYS A 97 -6.80 -7.36 0.62
N THR A 98 -6.57 -8.27 1.57
CA THR A 98 -5.44 -9.23 1.52
C THR A 98 -5.58 -10.31 0.45
N HIS A 99 -6.75 -10.41 -0.20
CA HIS A 99 -6.97 -11.34 -1.29
C HIS A 99 -6.31 -10.87 -2.59
N GLN A 100 -6.90 -9.89 -3.27
CA GLN A 100 -6.46 -9.40 -4.58
C GLN A 100 -6.21 -7.88 -4.60
N GLY A 101 -6.17 -7.26 -3.42
CA GLY A 101 -5.83 -5.85 -3.29
C GLY A 101 -6.96 -4.87 -3.59
N CYS A 102 -8.20 -5.33 -3.79
CA CYS A 102 -9.37 -4.43 -3.86
C CYS A 102 -9.46 -3.53 -2.64
N GLU A 103 -9.99 -2.32 -2.82
CA GLU A 103 -10.29 -1.43 -1.70
C GLU A 103 -11.48 -1.95 -0.88
N VAL A 104 -11.30 -2.04 0.43
CA VAL A 104 -12.34 -2.43 1.39
C VAL A 104 -13.21 -1.21 1.71
N GLY A 105 -14.52 -1.43 1.80
CA GLY A 105 -15.49 -0.39 2.13
C GLY A 105 -15.50 -0.03 3.62
N LEU A 106 -15.97 1.19 3.94
CA LEU A 106 -16.36 1.52 5.31
C LEU A 106 -17.57 0.65 5.74
N PRO A 107 -17.77 0.45 7.05
CA PRO A 107 -18.95 -0.24 7.55
C PRO A 107 -20.22 0.47 7.08
N GLN A 108 -21.21 -0.31 6.66
CA GLN A 108 -22.52 0.23 6.24
C GLN A 108 -23.36 0.73 7.42
N GLN A 109 -22.99 0.34 8.65
CA GLN A 109 -23.64 0.71 9.89
C GLN A 109 -22.60 0.80 11.00
N ALA A 110 -22.90 1.59 12.04
CA ALA A 110 -22.05 1.70 13.22
C ALA A 110 -21.82 0.31 13.85
N GLY A 111 -20.56 -0.03 14.13
CA GLY A 111 -20.17 -1.35 14.65
C GLY A 111 -20.21 -2.50 13.63
N GLY A 112 -20.50 -2.22 12.36
CA GLY A 112 -20.50 -3.21 11.28
C GLY A 112 -19.09 -3.68 10.88
N ARG A 113 -19.04 -4.68 9.99
CA ARG A 113 -17.79 -5.21 9.43
C ARG A 113 -17.24 -4.33 8.31
N LEU A 114 -15.92 -4.40 8.10
CA LEU A 114 -15.28 -3.87 6.90
C LEU A 114 -15.45 -4.91 5.78
N VAL A 115 -16.18 -4.58 4.72
CA VAL A 115 -16.55 -5.55 3.66
C VAL A 115 -15.85 -5.19 2.37
N CYS A 116 -15.15 -6.16 1.78
CA CYS A 116 -14.59 -6.03 0.45
C CYS A 116 -15.67 -6.28 -0.61
N PRO A 117 -15.93 -5.35 -1.54
CA PRO A 117 -17.01 -5.51 -2.52
C PRO A 117 -16.71 -6.56 -3.59
N CYS A 118 -15.44 -6.92 -3.80
CA CYS A 118 -15.05 -7.86 -4.87
C CYS A 118 -15.55 -9.29 -4.61
N HIS A 119 -15.37 -9.80 -3.40
CA HIS A 119 -15.67 -11.19 -3.05
C HIS A 119 -16.21 -11.34 -1.62
N LEU A 120 -16.68 -10.25 -1.02
CA LEU A 120 -17.37 -10.24 0.27
C LEU A 120 -16.54 -10.77 1.45
N SER A 121 -15.21 -10.65 1.38
CA SER A 121 -14.36 -10.82 2.57
C SER A 121 -14.74 -9.79 3.62
N GLU A 122 -14.78 -10.22 4.87
CA GLU A 122 -15.14 -9.36 6.00
C GLU A 122 -13.99 -9.30 6.99
N TYR A 123 -13.77 -8.10 7.54
CA TYR A 123 -12.75 -7.83 8.55
C TYR A 123 -13.38 -7.13 9.76
N ASP A 124 -12.85 -7.43 10.94
CA ASP A 124 -13.20 -6.74 12.17
C ASP A 124 -12.57 -5.34 12.22
N PRO A 125 -13.35 -4.24 12.34
CA PRO A 125 -12.79 -2.89 12.39
C PRO A 125 -11.97 -2.60 13.65
N GLN A 126 -12.14 -3.37 14.73
CA GLN A 126 -11.43 -3.18 16.01
C GLN A 126 -10.07 -3.88 16.03
N THR A 127 -9.83 -4.84 15.14
CA THR A 127 -8.57 -5.62 15.14
C THR A 127 -7.92 -5.74 13.76
N GLY A 128 -8.66 -5.54 12.68
CA GLY A 128 -8.25 -5.85 11.31
C GLY A 128 -8.30 -7.33 10.95
N THR A 129 -8.69 -8.20 11.90
CA THR A 129 -8.75 -9.66 11.69
C THR A 129 -9.79 -10.00 10.64
N GLN A 130 -9.43 -10.88 9.69
CA GLN A 130 -10.39 -11.43 8.75
C GLN A 130 -11.39 -12.33 9.50
N THR A 131 -12.66 -11.97 9.46
CA THR A 131 -13.74 -12.73 10.08
C THR A 131 -14.45 -13.65 9.09
N LYS A 132 -14.30 -13.36 7.79
CA LYS A 132 -14.86 -14.18 6.71
C LYS A 132 -13.94 -14.17 5.50
N PRO A 133 -13.55 -15.33 4.96
CA PRO A 133 -12.74 -15.41 3.75
C PRO A 133 -13.52 -14.91 2.52
N PRO A 134 -12.84 -14.60 1.40
CA PRO A 134 -13.51 -14.31 0.15
C PRO A 134 -14.39 -15.49 -0.32
N SER A 135 -15.56 -15.20 -0.88
CA SER A 135 -16.48 -16.22 -1.41
C SER A 135 -15.77 -17.18 -2.36
N GLY A 136 -15.86 -18.48 -2.09
CA GLY A 136 -15.24 -19.53 -2.92
C GLY A 136 -13.74 -19.74 -2.68
N SER A 137 -13.17 -19.18 -1.62
CA SER A 137 -11.73 -19.31 -1.30
C SER A 137 -11.47 -19.46 0.20
N GLY A 138 -10.22 -19.72 0.59
CA GLY A 138 -9.79 -19.84 1.98
C GLY A 138 -9.37 -18.52 2.63
N PRO A 139 -8.93 -18.54 3.90
CA PRO A 139 -8.44 -17.36 4.59
C PRO A 139 -7.23 -16.72 3.91
N THR A 140 -7.22 -15.40 3.83
CA THR A 140 -6.13 -14.59 3.24
C THR A 140 -5.40 -13.75 4.29
N GLY A 141 -5.86 -13.77 5.54
CA GLY A 141 -5.23 -13.09 6.67
C GLY A 141 -5.78 -11.68 6.94
N PRO A 142 -5.33 -11.04 8.04
CA PRO A 142 -5.84 -9.75 8.51
C PRO A 142 -5.38 -8.59 7.61
N LEU A 143 -6.10 -7.46 7.66
CA LEU A 143 -5.63 -6.22 7.07
C LEU A 143 -4.29 -5.80 7.69
N GLN A 144 -3.39 -5.26 6.87
CA GLN A 144 -2.13 -4.70 7.35
C GLN A 144 -2.42 -3.59 8.37
N ARG A 145 -1.76 -3.65 9.52
CA ARG A 145 -1.76 -2.59 10.52
C ARG A 145 -0.56 -1.67 10.32
N PHE A 146 -0.78 -0.37 10.44
CA PHE A 146 0.28 0.63 10.50
C PHE A 146 0.51 1.06 11.95
N SER A 147 1.78 1.34 12.29
CA SER A 147 2.13 1.88 13.60
C SER A 147 1.62 3.31 13.70
N ALA A 148 0.98 3.65 14.82
CA ALA A 148 0.50 5.00 15.06
C ALA A 148 0.62 5.40 16.53
N THR A 149 0.89 6.68 16.78
CA THR A 149 0.99 7.28 18.11
C THR A 149 0.20 8.58 18.14
N PHE A 150 -0.65 8.73 19.15
CA PHE A 150 -1.50 9.90 19.30
C PHE A 150 -1.02 10.79 20.43
N ASP A 151 -0.84 12.07 20.15
CA ASP A 151 -0.60 13.10 21.16
C ASP A 151 -1.91 13.85 21.48
N PRO A 152 -2.51 13.65 22.67
CA PRO A 152 -3.76 14.29 23.04
C PRO A 152 -3.62 15.80 23.33
N GLN A 153 -2.41 16.33 23.51
CA GLN A 153 -2.22 17.78 23.73
C GLN A 153 -2.33 18.57 22.43
N THR A 154 -1.86 17.98 21.33
CA THR A 154 -1.82 18.61 20.01
C THR A 154 -2.88 18.06 19.05
N ASN A 155 -3.61 17.01 19.43
CA ASN A 155 -4.53 16.25 18.58
C ASN A 155 -3.84 15.63 17.34
N ILE A 156 -2.52 15.44 17.38
CA ILE A 156 -1.77 14.87 16.27
C ILE A 156 -1.65 13.35 16.40
N LEU A 157 -2.16 12.63 15.40
CA LEU A 157 -1.87 11.22 15.16
C LEU A 157 -0.69 11.11 14.20
N THR A 158 0.42 10.57 14.67
CA THR A 158 1.58 10.23 13.84
C THR A 158 1.45 8.79 13.35
N ILE A 159 1.41 8.57 12.03
CA ILE A 159 1.28 7.26 11.38
C ILE A 159 2.59 6.94 10.67
N THR A 160 3.09 5.71 10.82
CA THR A 160 4.27 5.20 10.11
C THR A 160 3.86 4.15 9.08
N PHE A 161 4.20 4.38 7.81
CA PHE A 161 3.87 3.52 6.67
C PHE A 161 4.96 2.51 6.32
#